data_AF-A0A7J8DD18-F1
#
_entry.id   AF-A0A7J8DD18-F1
#
_cell.length_a   1.000
_cell.length_b   1.000
_cell.length_c   1.000
_cell.angle_alpha   90.00
_cell.angle_beta   90.00
_cell.angle_gamma   90.00
#
_symmetry.space_group_name_H-M   'P 1'
#
loop_
_entity.id
_entity.type
_entity.pdbx_description
1 polymer ?
#
loop_
_entity_poly.entity_id
_entity_poly.type
_entity_poly.pdbx_seq_one_letter_code
_entity_poly.pdbx_strand_id
1 'polypeptide(L)'
;MKSRIPVVLLACGSFNPITNMHLRLFEVARDHLHQTGMYQVIGGIISPVSDNYRKKDLAPAHHRVAMVRLALQTSDWIRADPWESEQAQWMETVKVLRTLAAHESPRELSKISMPESYPRGWNVIRIFKSSLVILTCGQN
;
A
#
# COMPACT_ATOMS: atom_id res chain seq x y z
N MET A 1 -18.69 -1.67 22.28
CA MET A 1 -17.90 -2.48 21.32
C MET A 1 -16.62 -1.72 21.03
N LYS A 2 -15.44 -2.35 21.15
CA LYS A 2 -14.17 -1.67 20.82
C LYS A 2 -14.12 -1.45 19.30
N SER A 3 -13.94 -0.20 18.87
CA SER A 3 -13.72 0.13 17.46
C SER A 3 -12.40 -0.49 16.98
N ARG A 4 -12.41 -1.11 15.80
CA ARG A 4 -11.18 -1.63 15.17
C ARG A 4 -10.34 -0.47 14.64
N ILE A 5 -9.02 -0.62 14.72
CA ILE A 5 -8.05 0.34 14.19
C ILE A 5 -7.99 0.17 12.67
N PRO A 6 -8.26 1.22 11.86
CA PRO A 6 -8.23 1.10 10.43
C PRO A 6 -6.80 1.12 9.90
N VAL A 7 -6.56 0.33 8.87
CA VAL A 7 -5.22 0.00 8.37
C VAL A 7 -5.19 0.01 6.83
N VAL A 8 -4.14 0.58 6.26
CA VAL A 8 -3.80 0.45 4.83
C VAL A 8 -2.53 -0.39 4.70
N LEU A 9 -2.52 -1.33 3.75
CA LEU A 9 -1.35 -2.14 3.45
C LEU A 9 -0.57 -1.51 2.29
N LEU A 10 0.73 -1.33 2.44
CA LEU A 10 1.62 -0.86 1.37
C LEU A 10 2.65 -1.92 1.03
N ALA A 11 2.71 -2.34 -0.23
CA ALA A 11 3.80 -3.15 -0.77
C ALA A 11 4.66 -2.32 -1.73
N CYS A 12 5.90 -2.05 -1.34
CA CYS A 12 6.93 -1.49 -2.22
C CYS A 12 7.76 -2.61 -2.82
N GLY A 13 8.05 -2.55 -4.11
CA GLY A 13 8.82 -3.60 -4.77
C GLY A 13 9.05 -3.39 -6.26
N SER A 14 9.81 -4.29 -6.87
CA SER A 14 10.08 -4.21 -8.30
C SER A 14 8.82 -4.47 -9.14
N PHE A 15 8.02 -5.49 -8.82
CA PHE A 15 6.89 -5.96 -9.64
C PHE A 15 7.27 -6.12 -11.12
N ASN A 16 8.30 -6.94 -11.37
CA ASN A 16 8.92 -7.14 -12.68
C ASN A 16 8.83 -8.62 -13.16
N PRO A 17 7.66 -9.11 -13.59
CA PRO A 17 6.34 -8.48 -13.50
C PRO A 17 5.65 -8.73 -12.14
N ILE A 18 4.44 -8.18 -11.94
CA ILE A 18 3.56 -8.61 -10.86
C ILE A 18 3.18 -10.09 -11.02
N THR A 19 2.90 -10.78 -9.92
CA THR A 19 2.59 -12.23 -9.90
C THR A 19 1.46 -12.51 -8.93
N ASN A 20 0.82 -13.67 -9.07
CA ASN A 20 -0.23 -14.12 -8.15
C ASN A 20 0.25 -14.20 -6.69
N MET A 21 1.54 -14.45 -6.45
CA MET A 21 2.10 -14.45 -5.09
C MET A 21 2.09 -13.06 -4.46
N HIS A 22 2.34 -12.00 -5.24
CA HIS A 22 2.23 -10.63 -4.75
C HIS A 22 0.79 -10.30 -4.35
N LEU A 23 -0.19 -10.72 -5.15
CA LEU A 23 -1.60 -10.51 -4.85
C LEU A 23 -2.03 -11.32 -3.60
N ARG A 24 -1.60 -12.59 -3.52
CA ARG A 24 -1.91 -13.46 -2.38
C ARG A 24 -1.36 -12.93 -1.06
N LEU A 25 -0.23 -12.22 -1.09
CA LEU A 25 0.34 -11.59 0.10
C LEU A 25 -0.62 -10.58 0.75
N PHE A 26 -1.31 -9.77 -0.05
CA PHE A 26 -2.31 -8.82 0.46
C PHE A 26 -3.49 -9.52 1.12
N GLU A 27 -4.02 -10.55 0.48
CA GLU A 27 -5.14 -11.33 1.00
C GLU A 27 -4.81 -12.00 2.34
N VAL A 28 -3.65 -12.67 2.41
CA VAL A 28 -3.20 -13.33 3.66
C VAL A 28 -2.95 -12.30 4.77
N ALA A 29 -2.36 -11.15 4.44
CA ALA A 29 -2.12 -10.09 5.43
C ALA A 29 -3.43 -9.48 5.94
N ARG A 30 -4.42 -9.26 5.06
CA ARG A 30 -5.75 -8.77 5.41
C ARG A 30 -6.46 -9.73 6.37
N ASP A 31 -6.52 -11.01 6.01
CA ASP A 31 -7.16 -12.04 6.82
C ASP A 31 -6.50 -12.14 8.20
N HIS A 32 -5.16 -12.13 8.25
CA HIS A 32 -4.42 -12.18 9.52
C HIS A 32 -4.75 -10.98 10.42
N LEU A 33 -4.75 -9.76 9.88
CA LEU A 33 -5.06 -8.56 10.65
C LEU A 33 -6.51 -8.54 11.15
N HIS A 34 -7.47 -8.97 10.32
CA HIS A 34 -8.87 -9.07 10.75
C HIS A 34 -9.06 -10.15 11.83
N GLN A 35 -8.36 -11.28 11.74
CA GLN A 35 -8.41 -12.37 12.74
C GLN A 35 -7.95 -11.94 14.14
N THR A 36 -7.06 -10.94 14.24
CA THR A 36 -6.67 -10.38 15.55
C THR A 36 -7.83 -9.72 16.29
N GLY A 37 -8.91 -9.35 15.60
CA GLY A 37 -10.03 -8.58 16.14
C GLY A 37 -9.71 -7.12 16.45
N MET A 38 -8.45 -6.69 16.31
CA MET A 38 -8.00 -5.34 16.64
C MET A 38 -7.99 -4.40 15.44
N TYR A 39 -7.75 -4.94 14.23
CA TYR A 39 -7.52 -4.15 13.03
C TYR A 39 -8.61 -4.35 11.97
N GLN A 40 -8.81 -3.33 11.16
CA GLN A 40 -9.65 -3.35 9.98
C GLN A 40 -8.85 -2.82 8.79
N VAL A 41 -8.41 -3.71 7.89
CA VAL A 41 -7.83 -3.27 6.62
C VAL A 41 -8.90 -2.58 5.78
N ILE A 42 -8.62 -1.33 5.38
CA ILE A 42 -9.51 -0.48 4.59
C ILE A 42 -8.97 -0.23 3.17
N GLY A 43 -7.72 -0.61 2.89
CA GLY A 43 -7.13 -0.44 1.56
C GLY A 43 -5.77 -1.13 1.43
N GLY A 44 -5.37 -1.37 0.18
CA GLY A 44 -4.06 -1.88 -0.20
C GLY A 44 -3.44 -1.02 -1.30
N ILE A 45 -2.14 -0.82 -1.25
CA ILE A 45 -1.37 -0.03 -2.22
C ILE A 45 -0.18 -0.87 -2.69
N ILE A 46 -0.09 -1.04 -4.00
CA ILE A 46 1.11 -1.55 -4.67
C ILE A 46 1.88 -0.36 -5.24
N SER A 47 3.11 -0.15 -4.76
CA SER A 47 4.01 0.94 -5.18
C SER A 47 5.22 0.38 -5.93
N PRO A 48 5.22 0.40 -7.27
CA PRO A 48 6.37 -0.01 -8.04
C PRO A 48 7.56 0.93 -7.84
N VAL A 49 8.74 0.33 -7.64
CA VAL A 49 9.98 1.09 -7.46
C VAL A 49 10.32 1.93 -8.70
N SER A 50 10.99 3.07 -8.52
CA SER A 50 11.56 3.86 -9.62
C SER A 50 12.62 3.08 -10.41
N ASP A 51 12.73 3.37 -11.72
CA ASP A 51 13.78 2.81 -12.59
C ASP A 51 15.19 3.22 -12.11
N ASN A 52 15.28 4.31 -11.34
CA ASN A 52 16.51 4.78 -10.71
C ASN A 52 17.00 3.89 -9.55
N TYR A 53 16.26 2.84 -9.18
CA TYR A 53 16.73 1.79 -8.27
C TYR A 53 17.92 0.99 -8.85
N ARG A 54 18.16 1.08 -10.17
CA ARG A 54 19.33 0.49 -10.87
C ARG A 54 19.49 -1.02 -10.69
N LYS A 55 18.39 -1.74 -10.42
CA LYS A 55 18.39 -3.21 -10.49
C LYS A 55 18.56 -3.64 -11.94
N LYS A 56 19.50 -4.55 -12.20
CA LYS A 56 19.73 -5.12 -13.53
C LYS A 56 18.45 -5.79 -14.04
N ASP A 57 18.15 -5.60 -15.33
CA ASP A 57 17.01 -6.20 -16.04
C ASP A 57 15.61 -5.79 -15.53
N LEU A 58 15.50 -4.61 -14.90
CA LEU A 58 14.20 -4.05 -14.53
C LEU A 58 13.48 -3.51 -15.78
N ALA A 59 12.27 -4.00 -16.06
CA ALA A 59 11.44 -3.40 -17.11
C ALA A 59 11.10 -1.94 -16.75
N PRO A 60 10.91 -1.06 -17.75
CA PRO A 60 10.51 0.32 -17.51
C PRO A 60 9.32 0.46 -16.56
N ALA A 61 9.38 1.45 -15.66
CA ALA A 61 8.39 1.69 -14.62
C ALA A 61 6.97 1.74 -15.16
N HIS A 62 6.75 2.43 -16.28
CA HIS A 62 5.43 2.56 -16.88
C HIS A 62 4.83 1.20 -17.31
N HIS A 63 5.65 0.25 -17.78
CA HIS A 63 5.18 -1.10 -18.09
C HIS A 63 4.81 -1.87 -16.83
N ARG A 64 5.62 -1.75 -15.76
CA ARG A 64 5.34 -2.41 -14.48
C ARG A 64 4.07 -1.85 -13.84
N VAL A 65 3.90 -0.53 -13.83
CA VAL A 65 2.65 0.13 -13.38
C VAL A 65 1.45 -0.35 -14.19
N ALA A 66 1.56 -0.43 -15.53
CA ALA A 66 0.48 -0.92 -16.38
C ALA A 66 0.10 -2.38 -16.06
N MET A 67 1.10 -3.27 -15.91
CA MET A 67 0.86 -4.66 -15.52
C MET A 67 0.20 -4.78 -14.14
N VAL A 68 0.63 -3.97 -13.16
CA VAL A 68 -0.01 -3.92 -11.85
C VAL A 68 -1.47 -3.48 -11.96
N ARG A 69 -1.76 -2.41 -12.72
CA ARG A 69 -3.14 -1.94 -12.93
C ARG A 69 -4.03 -3.01 -13.55
N LEU A 70 -3.52 -3.75 -14.55
CA LEU A 70 -4.24 -4.87 -15.16
C LEU A 70 -4.49 -6.01 -14.17
N ALA A 71 -3.47 -6.41 -13.40
CA ALA A 71 -3.58 -7.46 -12.39
C ALA A 71 -4.56 -7.13 -11.25
N LEU A 72 -4.82 -5.83 -11.01
CA LEU A 72 -5.74 -5.35 -9.99
C LEU A 72 -7.16 -5.07 -10.49
N GLN A 73 -7.49 -5.31 -11.77
CA GLN A 73 -8.82 -5.04 -12.32
C GLN A 73 -9.96 -5.75 -11.60
N THR A 74 -9.68 -6.92 -11.02
CA THR A 74 -10.66 -7.72 -10.26
C THR A 74 -10.60 -7.47 -8.75
N SER A 75 -9.73 -6.57 -8.28
CA SER A 75 -9.63 -6.18 -6.88
C SER A 75 -10.48 -4.95 -6.61
N ASP A 76 -11.24 -4.98 -5.51
CA ASP A 76 -12.08 -3.88 -5.04
C ASP A 76 -11.41 -3.03 -3.95
N TRP A 77 -10.25 -3.45 -3.43
CA TRP A 77 -9.63 -2.85 -2.26
C TRP A 77 -8.13 -2.55 -2.39
N ILE A 78 -7.47 -3.06 -3.44
CA ILE A 78 -6.04 -2.83 -3.71
C ILE A 78 -5.91 -1.94 -4.95
N ARG A 79 -5.09 -0.88 -4.85
CA ARG A 79 -4.78 0.04 -5.96
C ARG A 79 -3.30 0.08 -6.28
N ALA A 80 -2.98 0.44 -7.52
CA ALA A 80 -1.62 0.78 -7.93
C ALA A 80 -1.36 2.26 -7.64
N ASP A 81 -0.22 2.59 -7.06
CA ASP A 81 0.24 3.97 -6.90
C ASP A 81 1.58 4.16 -7.64
N PRO A 82 1.60 4.95 -8.73
CA PRO A 82 2.82 5.17 -9.51
C PRO A 82 3.74 6.24 -8.92
N TRP A 83 3.35 6.94 -7.84
CA TRP A 83 4.06 8.12 -7.35
C TRP A 83 5.54 7.86 -7.07
N GLU A 84 5.90 6.73 -6.45
CA GLU A 84 7.30 6.34 -6.20
C GLU A 84 8.08 6.21 -7.51
N SER A 85 7.44 5.62 -8.53
CA SER A 85 8.07 5.33 -9.82
C SER A 85 8.27 6.58 -10.69
N GLU A 86 7.43 7.59 -10.49
CA GLU A 86 7.47 8.88 -11.20
C GLU A 86 8.53 9.84 -10.65
N GLN A 87 9.15 9.53 -9.51
CA GLN A 87 10.18 10.39 -8.94
C GLN A 87 11.50 10.30 -9.71
N ALA A 88 12.15 11.46 -9.85
CA ALA A 88 13.43 11.63 -10.55
C ALA A 88 14.61 10.91 -9.88
N GLN A 89 14.47 10.52 -8.61
CA GLN A 89 15.47 9.75 -7.87
C GLN A 89 14.78 8.62 -7.11
N TRP A 90 15.53 7.53 -6.87
CA TRP A 90 15.07 6.49 -5.97
C TRP A 90 14.82 7.06 -4.58
N MET A 91 13.75 6.59 -3.93
CA MET A 91 13.38 6.99 -2.58
C MET A 91 13.36 5.81 -1.64
N GLU A 92 13.82 6.07 -0.43
CA GLU A 92 13.68 5.12 0.66
C GLU A 92 12.20 4.86 0.97
N THR A 93 11.86 3.62 1.29
CA THR A 93 10.50 3.20 1.61
C THR A 93 9.87 4.05 2.72
N VAL A 94 10.66 4.55 3.68
CA VAL A 94 10.17 5.47 4.73
C VAL A 94 9.66 6.80 4.18
N LYS A 95 10.24 7.31 3.09
CA LYS A 95 9.78 8.54 2.41
C LYS A 95 8.50 8.27 1.64
N VAL A 96 8.42 7.14 0.94
CA VAL A 96 7.19 6.68 0.26
C VAL A 96 6.04 6.56 1.25
N LEU A 97 6.28 5.92 2.39
CA LEU A 97 5.31 5.79 3.47
C LEU A 97 4.81 7.15 3.97
N ARG A 98 5.72 8.09 4.24
CA ARG A 98 5.35 9.43 4.72
C ARG A 98 4.56 10.21 3.69
N THR A 99 4.94 10.14 2.41
CA THR A 99 4.20 10.83 1.37
C THR A 99 2.83 10.22 1.17
N LEU A 100 2.71 8.89 1.06
CA LEU A 100 1.41 8.24 0.92
C LEU A 100 0.53 8.53 2.15
N ALA A 101 1.08 8.45 3.36
CA ALA A 101 0.38 8.86 4.58
C ALA A 101 -0.09 10.32 4.58
N ALA A 102 0.64 11.23 3.94
CA ALA A 102 0.29 12.65 3.84
C ALA A 102 -0.70 12.95 2.69
N HIS A 103 -0.59 12.22 1.57
CA HIS A 103 -1.45 12.38 0.39
C HIS A 103 -2.77 11.63 0.50
N GLU A 104 -2.83 10.56 1.30
CA GLU A 104 -4.05 9.85 1.74
C GLU A 104 -4.85 10.71 2.73
N SER A 105 -5.08 11.97 2.35
CA SER A 105 -6.07 12.82 3.00
C SER A 105 -7.46 12.17 2.83
N PRO A 106 -8.38 12.33 3.80
CA PRO A 106 -9.66 11.61 3.86
C PRO A 106 -10.58 11.69 2.63
N ARG A 107 -10.25 12.50 1.62
CA ARG A 107 -11.05 12.71 0.41
C ARG A 107 -10.89 11.61 -0.64
N GLU A 108 -9.71 11.00 -0.81
CA GLU A 108 -9.51 9.90 -1.77
C GLU A 108 -10.07 8.57 -1.22
N LEU A 109 -9.97 8.38 0.10
CA LEU A 109 -10.60 7.26 0.83
C LEU A 109 -12.12 7.39 0.95
N SER A 110 -12.74 8.51 0.55
CA SER A 110 -14.20 8.71 0.63
C SER A 110 -15.03 7.75 -0.25
N LYS A 111 -14.39 7.08 -1.22
CA LYS A 111 -15.01 6.01 -2.02
C LYS A 111 -15.15 4.70 -1.23
N ILE A 112 -14.44 4.56 -0.11
CA ILE A 112 -14.54 3.47 0.85
C ILE A 112 -15.25 4.08 2.07
N SER A 113 -16.47 3.63 2.38
CA SER A 113 -17.28 4.24 3.44
C SER A 113 -16.53 4.26 4.79
N MET A 114 -15.96 5.41 5.15
CA MET A 114 -15.26 5.62 6.41
C MET A 114 -16.19 6.33 7.41
N PRO A 115 -16.37 5.80 8.62
CA PRO A 115 -17.04 6.50 9.72
C PRO A 115 -16.30 7.80 10.06
N GLU A 116 -17.06 8.87 10.31
CA GLU A 116 -16.58 10.23 10.60
C GLU A 116 -15.73 10.35 11.90
N SER A 117 -15.67 9.27 12.67
CA SER A 117 -15.07 9.20 14.02
C SER A 117 -13.57 8.86 14.07
N TYR A 118 -12.87 8.70 12.95
CA TYR A 118 -11.47 8.26 12.95
C TYR A 118 -10.46 9.43 13.06
N PRO A 119 -9.39 9.29 13.89
CA PRO A 119 -8.43 10.36 14.16
C PRO A 119 -7.59 10.77 12.93
N ARG A 120 -7.12 12.02 12.93
CA ARG A 120 -6.40 12.65 11.81
C ARG A 120 -4.89 12.40 11.92
N GLY A 121 -4.40 11.33 11.30
CA GLY A 121 -2.96 11.04 11.15
C GLY A 121 -2.70 9.55 10.92
N TRP A 122 -1.70 9.18 10.11
CA TRP A 122 -1.30 7.79 9.87
C TRP A 122 0.02 7.47 10.60
N ASN A 123 0.02 6.45 11.45
CA ASN A 123 1.18 5.87 12.11
C ASN A 123 1.65 4.61 11.38
N VAL A 124 2.97 4.47 11.21
CA VAL A 124 3.60 3.28 10.61
C VAL A 124 3.73 2.20 11.67
N ILE A 125 3.13 1.01 11.46
CA ILE A 125 3.26 -0.11 12.40
C ILE A 125 3.80 -1.32 11.65
N ARG A 126 5.07 -1.68 11.88
CA ARG A 126 5.69 -2.96 11.50
C ARG A 126 6.00 -3.15 10.00
N ILE A 127 7.21 -3.64 9.75
CA ILE A 127 7.70 -4.11 8.44
C ILE A 127 7.65 -5.64 8.50
N PHE A 128 6.75 -6.28 7.74
CA PHE A 128 6.85 -7.72 7.53
C PHE A 128 7.95 -7.96 6.50
N LYS A 129 8.99 -8.69 6.91
CA LYS A 129 10.18 -9.13 6.14
C LYS A 129 10.21 -8.59 4.70
N SER A 130 10.98 -7.53 4.52
CA SER A 130 11.52 -7.03 3.25
C SER A 130 10.57 -6.43 2.20
N SER A 131 9.23 -6.58 2.28
CA SER A 131 8.38 -6.15 1.16
C SER A 131 6.96 -5.64 1.49
N LEU A 132 6.46 -5.82 2.71
CA LEU A 132 5.12 -5.33 3.09
C LEU A 132 5.21 -4.44 4.33
N VAL A 133 4.66 -3.24 4.23
CA VAL A 133 4.56 -2.27 5.31
C VAL A 133 3.09 -2.01 5.62
N ILE A 134 2.78 -1.88 6.91
CA ILE A 134 1.42 -1.64 7.39
C ILE A 134 1.33 -0.18 7.88
N LEU A 135 0.39 0.57 7.31
CA LEU A 135 0.01 1.93 7.72
C LEU A 135 -1.25 1.86 8.56
N THR A 136 -1.26 2.45 9.74
CA THR A 136 -2.43 2.46 10.64
C THR A 136 -2.87 3.89 10.91
N CYS A 137 -4.17 4.12 11.06
CA CYS A 137 -4.63 5.43 11.52
C CYS A 137 -4.22 5.60 13.00
N GLY A 138 -3.52 6.68 13.30
CA GLY A 138 -2.97 6.96 14.61
C GLY A 138 -4.06 7.27 15.62
N GLN A 139 -4.25 6.36 16.58
CA GLN A 139 -5.00 6.65 17.79
C GLN A 139 -4.08 7.49 18.68
N ASN A 140 -4.43 8.76 18.87
CA ASN A 140 -3.88 9.59 19.95
C ASN A 140 -4.69 9.33 21.21
#